data_AF-A0A348WBM3-F1
#
_entry.id   AF-A0A348WBM3-F1
#
_cell.length_a   1.000
_cell.length_b   1.000
_cell.length_c   1.000
_cell.angle_alpha   90.00
_cell.angle_beta   90.00
_cell.angle_gamma   90.00
#
_symmetry.space_group_name_H-M   'P 1'
#
loop_
_entity.id
_entity.type
_entity.pdbx_description
1 polymer ?
#
loop_
_entity_poly.entity_id
_entity_poly.type
_entity_poly.pdbx_seq_one_letter_code
_entity_poly.pdbx_strand_id
1 'polypeptide(L)'
;ERFGVYEDMSPFLANSLGSEETTLYNMVAAYAMFANGGERVEPTLVDRVQDRYGRTVYRHDPRTCVDCTDPGIPESRGPRIVSDRERVMDAITAYQLTSMMRGVVERGTASNHVKLSVPVAGKTGTTNDARDVWFVGFTSNIVAGCYIGFDQPRSLGRGAYGAGMCGPVFTEYMRKATAKYGGGEFKVPPGGF
;
A
#
# COMPACT_ATOMS: atom_id res chain seq x y z
N GLU A 1 5.10 10.24 11.02
CA GLU A 1 6.53 10.50 10.73
C GLU A 1 7.27 9.30 10.16
N ARG A 2 7.55 8.21 10.91
CA ARG A 2 8.30 7.04 10.36
C ARG A 2 7.74 6.43 9.07
N PHE A 3 6.41 6.42 8.94
CA PHE A 3 5.71 5.93 7.74
C PHE A 3 5.65 6.94 6.58
N GLY A 4 6.18 8.15 6.76
CA GLY A 4 6.14 9.22 5.75
C GLY A 4 4.75 9.82 5.48
N VAL A 5 3.74 9.52 6.32
CA VAL A 5 2.39 10.09 6.16
C VAL A 5 2.35 11.59 6.47
N TYR A 6 3.11 12.00 7.49
CA TYR A 6 3.23 13.37 7.97
C TYR A 6 4.71 13.65 8.21
N GLU A 7 5.16 14.86 7.86
CA GLU A 7 6.53 15.34 8.13
C GLU A 7 6.68 15.73 9.60
N ASP A 8 5.81 16.61 10.09
CA ASP A 8 5.71 17.02 11.49
C ASP A 8 4.27 16.85 11.97
N MET A 9 4.02 15.85 12.81
CA MET A 9 2.67 15.55 13.31
C MET A 9 2.39 16.34 14.60
N SER A 10 1.28 17.07 14.63
CA SER A 10 0.90 17.83 15.82
C SER A 10 0.43 16.90 16.95
N PRO A 11 0.67 17.20 18.23
CA PRO A 11 0.31 16.29 19.34
C PRO A 11 -1.16 16.42 19.76
N PHE A 12 -2.10 16.21 18.84
CA PHE A 12 -3.54 16.28 19.12
C PHE A 12 -4.19 14.90 19.26
N LEU A 13 -5.13 14.76 20.22
CA LEU A 13 -5.91 13.51 20.38
C LEU A 13 -6.79 13.20 19.16
N ALA A 14 -7.25 14.24 18.46
CA ALA A 14 -8.06 14.14 17.24
C ALA A 14 -7.34 13.36 16.13
N ASN A 15 -6.01 13.25 16.20
CA ASN A 15 -5.24 12.53 15.20
C ASN A 15 -5.54 11.03 15.16
N SER A 16 -6.05 10.46 16.25
CA SER A 16 -6.59 9.10 16.27
C SER A 16 -7.79 8.90 15.32
N LEU A 17 -8.46 9.99 14.93
CA LEU A 17 -9.56 10.03 13.98
C LEU A 17 -9.13 10.49 12.57
N GLY A 18 -7.84 10.77 12.36
CA GLY A 18 -7.32 11.25 11.07
C GLY A 18 -7.63 12.72 10.80
N SER A 19 -7.37 13.61 11.77
CA SER A 19 -7.62 15.06 11.65
C SER A 19 -6.53 15.86 10.93
N GLU A 20 -5.40 15.24 10.59
CA GLU A 20 -4.31 15.92 9.88
C GLU A 20 -4.36 15.70 8.38
N GLU A 21 -3.83 16.67 7.65
CA GLU A 21 -3.80 16.65 6.19
C GLU A 21 -2.64 15.79 5.68
N THR A 22 -2.93 14.98 4.66
CA THR A 22 -1.93 14.17 3.97
C THR A 22 -2.38 13.93 2.52
N THR A 23 -1.50 13.37 1.72
CA THR A 23 -1.79 13.04 0.32
C THR A 23 -2.12 11.56 0.16
N LEU A 24 -2.91 11.23 -0.87
CA LEU A 24 -3.13 9.83 -1.26
C LEU A 24 -1.81 9.11 -1.57
N TYR A 25 -0.84 9.84 -2.11
CA TYR A 25 0.51 9.34 -2.39
C TYR A 25 1.22 8.84 -1.12
N ASN A 26 1.24 9.65 -0.07
CA ASN A 26 1.86 9.30 1.21
C ASN A 26 1.11 8.14 1.89
N MET A 27 -0.22 8.12 1.80
CA MET A 27 -1.04 7.04 2.35
C MET A 27 -0.77 5.70 1.65
N VAL A 28 -0.71 5.69 0.32
CA VAL A 28 -0.38 4.48 -0.44
C VAL A 28 1.04 3.99 -0.12
N ALA A 29 2.01 4.91 0.00
CA ALA A 29 3.37 4.58 0.42
C ALA A 29 3.39 3.90 1.80
N ALA A 30 2.68 4.45 2.78
CA ALA A 30 2.59 3.88 4.12
C ALA A 30 1.94 2.48 4.12
N TYR A 31 0.86 2.28 3.36
CA TYR A 31 0.22 0.96 3.25
C TYR A 31 1.12 -0.07 2.55
N ALA A 32 1.97 0.35 1.61
CA ALA A 32 2.97 -0.51 1.01
C ALA A 32 4.02 -1.01 2.02
N MET A 33 4.32 -0.21 3.07
CA MET A 33 5.18 -0.66 4.18
C MET A 33 4.49 -1.72 5.06
N PHE A 34 3.15 -1.75 5.13
CA PHE A 34 2.45 -2.88 5.77
C PHE A 34 2.52 -4.12 4.88
N ALA A 35 2.25 -3.96 3.59
CA ALA A 35 2.20 -5.04 2.62
C ALA A 35 3.54 -5.78 2.47
N ASN A 36 4.66 -5.05 2.57
CA ASN A 36 6.01 -5.62 2.40
C ASN A 36 6.65 -6.15 3.70
N GLY A 37 5.93 -6.12 4.82
CA GLY A 37 6.42 -6.59 6.11
C GLY A 37 7.26 -5.58 6.90
N GLY A 38 7.05 -4.28 6.70
CA GLY A 38 7.57 -3.20 7.55
C GLY A 38 8.85 -2.52 7.06
N GLU A 39 9.23 -2.70 5.79
CA GLU A 39 10.38 -2.00 5.20
C GLU A 39 9.95 -0.67 4.57
N ARG A 40 10.76 0.37 4.78
CA ARG A 40 10.54 1.70 4.20
C ARG A 40 10.50 1.60 2.68
N VAL A 41 9.49 2.21 2.08
CA VAL A 41 9.41 2.36 0.62
C VAL A 41 9.19 3.81 0.26
N GLU A 42 9.84 4.21 -0.82
CA GLU A 42 9.63 5.49 -1.45
C GLU A 42 9.00 5.20 -2.80
N PRO A 43 7.80 5.70 -3.10
CA PRO A 43 7.25 5.54 -4.43
C PRO A 43 8.08 6.36 -5.43
N THR A 44 8.17 5.88 -6.66
CA THR A 44 8.83 6.58 -7.77
C THR A 44 8.02 6.42 -9.05
N LEU A 45 8.15 7.39 -9.95
CA LEU A 45 7.71 7.26 -11.33
C LEU A 45 8.87 6.87 -12.27
N VAL A 46 10.11 7.18 -11.88
CA VAL A 46 11.31 6.99 -12.71
C VAL A 46 12.23 5.98 -12.02
N ASP A 47 12.38 4.80 -12.62
CA ASP A 47 13.24 3.74 -12.08
C ASP A 47 14.71 3.92 -12.48
N ARG A 48 14.96 4.38 -13.71
CA ARG A 48 16.31 4.46 -14.29
C ARG A 48 16.40 5.57 -15.33
N VAL A 49 17.47 6.36 -15.27
CA VAL A 49 17.86 7.31 -16.33
C VAL A 49 19.19 6.87 -16.92
N GLN A 50 19.30 6.88 -18.25
CA GLN A 50 20.52 6.53 -18.97
C GLN A 50 20.96 7.68 -19.88
N ASP A 51 22.27 7.81 -20.07
CA ASP A 51 22.83 8.75 -21.05
C ASP A 51 22.73 8.21 -22.49
N ARG A 52 23.15 9.02 -23.48
CA ARG A 52 23.13 8.65 -24.91
C ARG A 52 23.95 7.40 -25.26
N TYR A 53 24.83 6.96 -24.37
CA TYR A 53 25.69 5.79 -24.54
C TYR A 53 25.16 4.56 -23.79
N GLY A 54 23.97 4.66 -23.16
CA GLY A 54 23.35 3.58 -22.39
C GLY A 54 23.88 3.44 -20.97
N ARG A 55 24.72 4.37 -20.48
CA ARG A 55 25.23 4.33 -19.11
C ARG A 55 24.16 4.85 -18.14
N THR A 56 23.88 4.08 -17.09
CA THR A 56 22.93 4.48 -16.05
C THR A 56 23.48 5.64 -15.22
N VAL A 57 22.80 6.77 -15.24
CA VAL A 57 23.16 7.97 -14.46
C VAL A 57 22.35 8.09 -13.17
N TYR A 58 21.17 7.48 -13.14
CA TYR A 58 20.30 7.42 -11.97
C TYR A 58 19.58 6.08 -11.93
N ARG A 59 19.45 5.52 -10.73
CA ARG A 59 18.65 4.33 -10.43
C ARG A 59 17.95 4.56 -9.10
N HIS A 60 16.62 4.41 -9.09
CA HIS A 60 15.85 4.62 -7.87
C HIS A 60 16.01 3.47 -6.87
N ASP A 61 15.93 2.21 -7.33
CA ASP A 61 16.02 1.06 -6.44
C ASP A 61 17.48 0.82 -5.99
N PRO A 62 17.81 0.99 -4.70
CA PRO A 62 19.18 0.82 -4.21
C PRO A 62 19.51 -0.64 -3.92
N ARG A 63 18.51 -1.54 -3.91
CA ARG A 63 18.68 -2.93 -3.49
C ARG A 63 19.79 -3.63 -4.28
N THR A 64 20.58 -4.42 -3.55
CA THR A 64 21.73 -5.13 -4.13
C THR A 64 21.31 -6.52 -4.56
N CYS A 65 21.49 -6.83 -5.85
CA CYS A 65 21.40 -8.19 -6.31
C CYS A 65 22.77 -8.87 -6.14
N VAL A 66 22.81 -9.94 -5.35
CA VAL A 66 24.07 -10.58 -4.94
C VAL A 66 24.60 -11.60 -5.95
N ASP A 67 23.73 -12.22 -6.73
CA ASP A 67 24.05 -13.31 -7.65
C ASP A 67 23.55 -13.04 -9.08
N CYS A 68 23.09 -11.83 -9.41
CA CYS A 68 22.59 -11.49 -10.75
C CYS A 68 23.60 -11.72 -11.90
N THR A 69 24.90 -11.82 -11.60
CA THR A 69 25.96 -12.10 -12.58
C THR A 69 26.35 -13.59 -12.62
N ASP A 70 25.77 -14.42 -11.75
CA ASP A 70 26.07 -15.85 -11.68
C ASP A 70 25.24 -16.62 -12.72
N PRO A 71 25.87 -17.18 -13.77
CA PRO A 71 25.16 -17.96 -14.78
C PRO A 71 24.69 -19.33 -14.26
N GLY A 72 25.12 -19.74 -13.05
CA GLY A 72 24.79 -21.01 -12.42
C GLY A 72 23.53 -20.98 -11.54
N ILE A 73 22.79 -19.87 -11.48
CA ILE A 73 21.54 -19.81 -10.71
C ILE A 73 20.54 -20.85 -11.26
N PRO A 74 20.03 -21.77 -10.41
CA PRO A 74 18.97 -22.69 -10.82
C PRO A 74 17.71 -21.92 -11.23
N GLU A 75 17.06 -22.34 -12.31
CA GLU A 75 15.79 -21.74 -12.79
C GLU A 75 14.70 -21.69 -11.71
N SER A 76 14.78 -22.57 -10.70
CA SER A 76 13.84 -22.65 -9.59
C SER A 76 13.99 -21.57 -8.50
N ARG A 77 15.14 -20.88 -8.39
CA ARG A 77 15.43 -19.98 -7.26
C ARG A 77 15.45 -18.49 -7.62
N GLY A 78 15.71 -18.15 -8.88
CA GLY A 78 15.92 -16.76 -9.31
C GLY A 78 17.08 -16.05 -8.57
N PRO A 79 17.44 -14.83 -9.00
CA PRO A 79 18.46 -14.04 -8.33
C PRO A 79 17.97 -13.53 -6.97
N ARG A 80 18.87 -13.54 -5.98
CA ARG A 80 18.63 -13.04 -4.63
C ARG A 80 18.90 -11.54 -4.55
N ILE A 81 17.83 -10.81 -4.26
CA ILE A 81 17.87 -9.37 -3.99
C ILE A 81 17.93 -9.18 -2.47
N VAL A 82 18.96 -8.49 -1.99
CA VAL A 82 19.10 -8.09 -0.59
C VAL A 82 18.67 -6.64 -0.45
N SER A 83 17.74 -6.42 0.48
CA SER A 83 17.24 -5.10 0.87
C SER A 83 18.00 -4.62 2.10
N ASP A 84 18.53 -3.40 2.02
CA ASP A 84 19.15 -2.64 3.12
C ASP A 84 18.23 -1.48 3.57
N ARG A 85 16.96 -1.51 3.14
CA ARG A 85 15.96 -0.50 3.49
C ARG A 85 15.74 -0.45 5.00
N GLU A 86 15.50 0.75 5.50
CA GLU A 86 15.14 0.96 6.90
C GLU A 86 13.89 0.15 7.26
N ARG A 87 13.94 -0.58 8.38
CA ARG A 87 12.77 -1.27 8.92
C ARG A 87 12.01 -0.33 9.85
N VAL A 88 10.86 0.15 9.40
CA VAL A 88 10.00 1.07 10.15
C VAL A 88 9.05 0.35 11.10
N MET A 89 8.81 -0.94 10.88
CA MET A 89 7.91 -1.78 11.65
C MET A 89 8.40 -3.23 11.72
N ASP A 90 8.14 -3.89 12.84
CA ASP A 90 8.39 -5.31 12.99
C ASP A 90 7.51 -6.15 12.05
N ALA A 91 8.09 -7.22 11.47
CA ALA A 91 7.41 -8.01 10.45
C ALA A 91 6.17 -8.75 11.02
N ILE A 92 6.22 -9.20 12.28
CA ILE A 92 5.09 -9.86 12.95
C ILE A 92 3.98 -8.85 13.19
N THR A 93 4.32 -7.63 13.63
CA THR A 93 3.34 -6.54 13.79
C THR A 93 2.68 -6.16 12.46
N ALA A 94 3.46 -6.05 11.38
CA ALA A 94 2.94 -5.76 10.04
C ALA A 94 1.99 -6.87 9.55
N TYR A 95 2.31 -8.14 9.81
CA TYR A 95 1.45 -9.27 9.48
C TYR A 95 0.15 -9.27 10.30
N GLN A 96 0.22 -8.96 11.60
CA GLN A 96 -0.96 -8.83 12.46
C GLN A 96 -1.88 -7.69 12.00
N LEU A 97 -1.33 -6.52 11.66
CA LEU A 97 -2.09 -5.40 11.07
C LEU A 97 -2.76 -5.81 9.75
N THR A 98 -2.03 -6.52 8.90
CA THR A 98 -2.57 -7.06 7.65
C THR A 98 -3.73 -8.01 7.92
N SER A 99 -3.61 -8.92 8.89
CA SER A 99 -4.67 -9.85 9.30
C SER A 99 -5.92 -9.11 9.82
N MET A 100 -5.75 -8.06 10.63
CA MET A 100 -6.86 -7.22 11.07
C MET A 100 -7.54 -6.50 9.90
N MET A 101 -6.76 -5.96 8.96
CA MET A 101 -7.27 -5.26 7.76
C MET A 101 -7.93 -6.21 6.75
N ARG A 102 -7.51 -7.48 6.67
CA ARG A 102 -8.25 -8.52 5.94
C ARG A 102 -9.66 -8.66 6.50
N GLY A 103 -9.79 -8.67 7.84
CA GLY A 103 -11.10 -8.69 8.50
C GLY A 103 -12.03 -7.55 8.06
N VAL A 104 -11.50 -6.36 7.77
CA VAL A 104 -12.30 -5.22 7.28
C VAL A 104 -12.91 -5.50 5.91
N VAL A 105 -12.18 -6.21 5.06
CA VAL A 105 -12.57 -6.57 3.68
C VAL A 105 -13.39 -7.86 3.64
N GLU A 106 -13.09 -8.86 4.47
CA GLU A 106 -13.78 -10.15 4.43
C GLU A 106 -15.12 -10.09 5.19
N ARG A 107 -15.16 -9.40 6.34
CA ARG A 107 -16.31 -9.41 7.26
C ARG A 107 -16.74 -8.02 7.74
N GLY A 108 -15.98 -6.98 7.43
CA GLY A 108 -16.19 -5.63 7.95
C GLY A 108 -16.82 -4.66 6.95
N THR A 109 -16.49 -3.38 7.11
CA THR A 109 -17.10 -2.28 6.36
C THR A 109 -16.94 -2.35 4.84
N ALA A 110 -15.96 -3.10 4.32
CA ALA A 110 -15.69 -3.20 2.89
C ALA A 110 -16.20 -4.51 2.26
N SER A 111 -16.79 -5.42 3.03
CA SER A 111 -17.16 -6.78 2.58
C SER A 111 -18.16 -6.84 1.43
N ASN A 112 -19.09 -5.90 1.38
CA ASN A 112 -20.07 -5.85 0.29
C ASN A 112 -19.51 -5.22 -0.99
N HIS A 113 -18.39 -4.49 -0.90
CA HIS A 113 -17.90 -3.61 -1.96
C HIS A 113 -16.58 -4.07 -2.58
N VAL A 114 -15.74 -4.77 -1.82
CA VAL A 114 -14.42 -5.23 -2.27
C VAL A 114 -14.42 -6.74 -2.41
N LYS A 115 -14.57 -7.21 -3.66
CA LYS A 115 -14.65 -8.63 -4.01
C LYS A 115 -13.63 -8.96 -5.08
N LEU A 116 -12.54 -9.59 -4.68
CA LEU A 116 -11.46 -10.04 -5.56
C LEU A 116 -11.21 -11.54 -5.34
N SER A 117 -10.62 -12.20 -6.34
CA SER A 117 -10.29 -13.63 -6.30
C SER A 117 -9.03 -13.95 -5.48
N VAL A 118 -8.37 -12.92 -4.94
CA VAL A 118 -7.15 -13.03 -4.15
C VAL A 118 -7.36 -12.36 -2.80
N PRO A 119 -6.58 -12.72 -1.76
CA PRO A 119 -6.64 -12.07 -0.45
C PRO A 119 -6.35 -10.56 -0.55
N VAL A 120 -7.16 -9.77 0.15
CA VAL A 120 -7.07 -8.30 0.19
C VAL A 120 -7.13 -7.84 1.62
N ALA A 121 -6.25 -6.91 1.97
CA ALA A 121 -6.31 -6.14 3.20
C ALA A 121 -6.62 -4.69 2.85
N GLY A 122 -7.43 -4.00 3.64
CA GLY A 122 -7.67 -2.58 3.41
C GLY A 122 -8.49 -1.92 4.49
N LYS A 123 -8.64 -0.60 4.37
CA LYS A 123 -9.39 0.22 5.30
C LYS A 123 -10.19 1.30 4.59
N THR A 124 -11.42 1.46 5.08
CA THR A 124 -12.32 2.54 4.73
C THR A 124 -12.00 3.79 5.53
N GLY A 125 -12.05 4.96 4.90
CA GLY A 125 -11.94 6.26 5.56
C GLY A 125 -13.10 7.17 5.13
N THR A 126 -13.62 7.97 6.06
CA THR A 126 -14.68 8.95 5.79
C THR A 126 -14.49 10.10 6.77
N THR A 127 -14.39 11.32 6.27
CA THR A 127 -14.24 12.52 7.10
C THR A 127 -15.60 13.03 7.59
N ASN A 128 -15.55 13.99 8.52
CA ASN A 128 -16.75 14.63 9.05
C ASN A 128 -17.60 15.23 7.92
N ASP A 129 -18.93 15.17 8.09
CA ASP A 129 -19.93 15.57 7.08
C ASP A 129 -19.82 14.84 5.73
N ALA A 130 -19.06 13.75 5.67
CA ALA A 130 -18.74 13.02 4.45
C ALA A 130 -18.22 13.94 3.33
N ARG A 131 -17.30 14.84 3.66
CA ARG A 131 -16.61 15.70 2.68
C ARG A 131 -15.64 14.90 1.82
N ASP A 132 -15.03 13.89 2.43
CA ASP A 132 -14.03 13.04 1.83
C ASP A 132 -14.33 11.57 2.12
N VAL A 133 -14.18 10.75 1.10
CA VAL A 133 -14.27 9.29 1.21
C VAL A 133 -13.02 8.66 0.66
N TRP A 134 -12.49 7.70 1.43
CA TRP A 134 -11.23 7.03 1.14
C TRP A 134 -11.41 5.52 1.20
N PHE A 135 -10.66 4.84 0.35
CA PHE A 135 -10.36 3.42 0.55
C PHE A 135 -8.91 3.16 0.15
N VAL A 136 -8.11 2.64 1.08
CA VAL A 136 -6.74 2.21 0.79
C VAL A 136 -6.64 0.74 1.12
N GLY A 137 -6.11 -0.03 0.18
CA GLY A 137 -5.99 -1.48 0.33
C GLY A 137 -4.87 -2.04 -0.53
N PHE A 138 -4.55 -3.30 -0.25
CA PHE A 138 -3.47 -4.00 -0.91
C PHE A 138 -3.70 -5.51 -0.96
N THR A 139 -3.03 -6.12 -1.93
CA THR A 139 -2.80 -7.57 -2.02
C THR A 139 -1.33 -7.84 -1.69
N SER A 140 -0.88 -9.09 -1.81
CA SER A 140 0.53 -9.45 -1.61
C SER A 140 1.52 -8.67 -2.51
N ASN A 141 1.05 -8.15 -3.65
CA ASN A 141 1.92 -7.58 -4.69
C ASN A 141 1.64 -6.12 -5.02
N ILE A 142 0.43 -5.60 -4.72
CA ILE A 142 -0.01 -4.27 -5.16
C ILE A 142 -0.75 -3.56 -4.05
N VAL A 143 -0.45 -2.27 -3.88
CA VAL A 143 -1.21 -1.33 -3.05
C VAL A 143 -1.91 -0.33 -3.94
N ALA A 144 -3.17 -0.01 -3.63
CA ALA A 144 -3.92 1.02 -4.31
C ALA A 144 -4.75 1.83 -3.31
N GLY A 145 -4.95 3.09 -3.64
CA GLY A 145 -5.77 4.01 -2.87
C GLY A 145 -6.77 4.72 -3.77
N CYS A 146 -7.96 4.95 -3.24
CA CYS A 146 -8.99 5.79 -3.85
C CYS A 146 -9.34 6.91 -2.86
N TYR A 147 -9.46 8.11 -3.41
CA TYR A 147 -9.97 9.30 -2.75
C TYR A 147 -11.04 9.91 -3.65
N ILE A 148 -12.18 10.27 -3.06
CA ILE A 148 -13.23 11.05 -3.73
C ILE A 148 -13.64 12.19 -2.78
N GLY A 149 -13.63 13.40 -3.31
CA GLY A 149 -13.97 14.64 -2.63
C GLY A 149 -14.14 15.77 -3.65
N PHE A 150 -14.59 16.92 -3.20
CA PHE A 150 -14.65 18.13 -4.03
C PHE A 150 -13.45 19.04 -3.75
N ASP A 151 -12.92 19.71 -4.78
CA ASP A 151 -11.79 20.64 -4.65
C ASP A 151 -12.05 21.73 -3.60
N GLN A 152 -13.30 22.21 -3.54
CA GLN A 152 -13.79 23.01 -2.42
C GLN A 152 -14.59 22.09 -1.49
N PRO A 153 -14.13 21.85 -0.24
CA PRO A 153 -14.73 20.86 0.64
C PRO A 153 -16.22 21.12 0.88
N ARG A 154 -17.05 20.21 0.37
CA ARG A 154 -18.49 20.18 0.58
C ARG A 154 -18.94 18.74 0.77
N SER A 155 -20.07 18.55 1.45
CA SER A 155 -20.59 17.21 1.70
C SER A 155 -20.87 16.47 0.38
N LEU A 156 -20.46 15.21 0.31
CA LEU A 156 -20.81 14.29 -0.79
C LEU A 156 -22.26 13.77 -0.68
N GLY A 157 -22.98 14.17 0.38
CA GLY A 157 -24.39 13.82 0.60
C GLY A 157 -24.58 12.71 1.63
N ARG A 158 -25.84 12.55 2.05
CA ARG A 158 -26.21 11.48 3.01
C ARG A 158 -26.00 10.11 2.35
N GLY A 159 -25.31 9.22 3.05
CA GLY A 159 -24.97 7.89 2.54
C GLY A 159 -23.62 7.80 1.83
N ALA A 160 -22.86 8.90 1.77
CA ALA A 160 -21.48 8.91 1.32
C ALA A 160 -20.55 8.31 2.38
N TYR A 161 -19.92 7.17 2.07
CA TYR A 161 -18.88 6.56 2.91
C TYR A 161 -17.83 5.85 2.04
N GLY A 162 -16.63 5.68 2.61
CA GLY A 162 -15.44 5.12 1.95
C GLY A 162 -15.72 3.85 1.16
N ALA A 163 -16.44 2.91 1.77
CA ALA A 163 -16.70 1.62 1.16
C ALA A 163 -17.66 1.69 -0.04
N GLY A 164 -18.73 2.50 0.05
CA GLY A 164 -19.76 2.57 -0.99
C GLY A 164 -19.34 3.31 -2.26
N MET A 165 -18.40 4.26 -2.15
CA MET A 165 -17.92 5.04 -3.30
C MET A 165 -16.56 4.56 -3.79
N CYS A 166 -15.56 4.52 -2.90
CA CYS A 166 -14.21 4.14 -3.30
C CYS A 166 -14.00 2.62 -3.40
N GLY A 167 -14.80 1.81 -2.69
CA GLY A 167 -14.72 0.34 -2.76
C GLY A 167 -14.93 -0.23 -4.17
N PRO A 168 -15.99 0.18 -4.91
CA PRO A 168 -16.19 -0.24 -6.30
C PRO A 168 -15.04 0.18 -7.23
N VAL A 169 -14.55 1.43 -7.12
CA VAL A 169 -13.43 1.94 -7.93
C VAL A 169 -12.16 1.13 -7.68
N PHE A 170 -11.83 0.90 -6.40
CA PHE A 170 -10.71 0.06 -6.01
C PHE A 170 -10.85 -1.36 -6.58
N THR A 171 -12.04 -1.95 -6.49
CA THR A 171 -12.31 -3.31 -7.00
C THR A 171 -12.12 -3.42 -8.50
N GLU A 172 -12.63 -2.45 -9.26
CA GLU A 172 -12.46 -2.47 -10.72
C GLU A 172 -10.98 -2.38 -11.12
N TYR A 173 -10.25 -1.44 -10.51
CA TYR A 173 -8.82 -1.26 -10.74
C TYR A 173 -8.04 -2.52 -10.36
N MET A 174 -8.23 -3.01 -9.14
CA MET A 174 -7.48 -4.13 -8.60
C MET A 174 -7.78 -5.44 -9.31
N ARG A 175 -9.00 -5.64 -9.84
CA ARG A 175 -9.31 -6.81 -10.68
C ARG A 175 -8.42 -6.86 -11.92
N LYS A 176 -8.18 -5.72 -12.57
CA LYS A 176 -7.27 -5.64 -13.73
C LYS A 176 -5.81 -5.78 -13.29
N ALA A 177 -5.45 -5.17 -12.16
CA ALA A 177 -4.09 -5.21 -11.63
C ALA A 177 -3.68 -6.63 -11.20
N THR A 178 -4.51 -7.34 -10.44
CA THR A 178 -4.21 -8.70 -9.97
C THR A 178 -4.22 -9.72 -11.10
N ALA A 179 -5.00 -9.51 -12.15
CA ALA A 179 -4.93 -10.33 -13.36
C ALA A 179 -3.55 -10.20 -14.08
N LYS A 180 -2.92 -9.02 -14.03
CA LYS A 180 -1.63 -8.76 -14.66
C LYS A 180 -0.43 -9.12 -13.78
N TYR A 181 -0.48 -8.76 -12.51
CA TYR A 181 0.66 -8.83 -11.59
C TYR A 181 0.53 -9.95 -10.54
N GLY A 182 -0.58 -10.69 -10.58
CA GLY A 182 -0.88 -11.74 -9.62
C GLY A 182 -1.27 -11.22 -8.24
N GLY A 183 -1.51 -12.17 -7.34
CA GLY A 183 -1.76 -11.95 -5.93
C GLY A 183 -1.95 -13.31 -5.27
N GLY A 184 -1.42 -13.48 -4.07
CA GLY A 184 -1.52 -14.72 -3.31
C GLY A 184 -1.76 -14.46 -1.83
N GLU A 185 -1.59 -15.49 -1.03
CA GLU A 185 -1.61 -15.36 0.43
C GLU A 185 -0.50 -14.43 0.91
N PHE A 186 -0.80 -13.68 1.97
CA PHE A 186 0.19 -12.84 2.62
C PHE A 186 1.25 -13.71 3.29
N LYS A 187 2.52 -13.37 3.05
CA LYS A 187 3.65 -14.15 3.59
C LYS A 187 3.71 -14.00 5.10
N VAL A 188 3.63 -15.14 5.81
CA VAL A 188 3.83 -15.19 7.26
C VAL A 188 5.32 -14.98 7.56
N PRO A 189 5.67 -14.00 8.43
CA PRO A 189 7.06 -13.79 8.82
C PRO A 189 7.55 -14.94 9.72
N PRO A 190 8.87 -15.23 9.75
CA PRO A 190 9.44 -16.20 10.69
C PRO A 190 9.06 -15.86 12.14
N GLY A 191 8.53 -16.84 12.87
CA GLY A 191 8.06 -16.63 14.25
C GLY A 191 6.67 -15.97 14.37
N GLY A 192 6.03 -15.61 13.26
CA GLY A 192 4.61 -15.23 13.22
C GLY A 192 3.72 -16.47 13.14
N PHE A 193 2.63 -16.47 13.90
CA PHE A 193 1.56 -17.47 13.89
C PHE A 193 0.21 -16.80 13.68
#